data_AF-A0A964IG45-F1
#
_entry.id   AF-A0A964IG45-F1
#
_cell.length_a   1.000
_cell.length_b   1.000
_cell.length_c   1.000
_cell.angle_alpha   90.00
_cell.angle_beta   90.00
_cell.angle_gamma   90.00
#
_symmetry.space_group_name_H-M   'P 1'
#
loop_
_entity.id
_entity.type
_entity.pdbx_description
1 polymer ?
#
loop_
_entity_poly.entity_id
_entity_poly.type
_entity_poly.pdbx_seq_one_letter_code
_entity_poly.pdbx_strand_id
1 'polypeptide(L)'
;MNKRTRYFVVGSVAIVTVGLCTGLVAFYNGGLTLMSSAQGPSELAYLPANATAVAYANVRDVMNSEFRQKLNQAIPTGEGRDEFLKETGIDIERDIDTVVASMSAAEKEAVVLVRGRFNEGQIESLLRQGTGDVEQYQGIRVVTGAPKAQAMIDGADGSMPRDIANPGEQTMSVAFLETGLLAIGQTAAVKRAIDSKVSGQNITTNGELMKYVNDIRGGQSAWAVGRMDAMKQQADISEQVLQHIPAVQWVALTTQINGGVTGSIRADTLDDAAAENLRDVIRGGLAMGRLVSGQDQKFKMLLDSLQMSGTGKTVALTFSVSPEMVDVLAGLAQLSDMKPKPVTTPEAGKIQ
;
A
#
# COMPACT_ATOMS: atom_id res chain seq x y z
N MET A 1 16.09 0.15 -20.30
CA MET A 1 14.67 0.10 -19.87
C MET A 1 13.85 1.11 -20.67
N ASN A 2 12.89 0.65 -21.48
CA ASN A 2 12.10 1.52 -22.37
C ASN A 2 10.89 2.14 -21.62
N LYS A 3 10.26 3.21 -22.14
CA LYS A 3 9.20 3.95 -21.44
C LYS A 3 7.99 3.08 -21.06
N ARG A 4 7.65 2.03 -21.81
CA ARG A 4 6.50 1.15 -21.55
C ARG A 4 6.73 0.16 -20.39
N THR A 5 7.94 -0.39 -20.27
CA THR A 5 8.41 -1.18 -19.11
C THR A 5 8.06 -0.52 -17.76
N ARG A 6 8.17 0.82 -17.71
CA ARG A 6 7.95 1.62 -16.50
C ARG A 6 6.51 1.50 -15.99
N TYR A 7 5.53 1.61 -16.89
CA TYR A 7 4.11 1.51 -16.57
C TYR A 7 3.67 0.12 -16.13
N PHE A 8 4.44 -0.94 -16.46
CA PHE A 8 4.13 -2.27 -15.94
C PHE A 8 4.63 -2.48 -14.50
N VAL A 9 5.84 -2.03 -14.17
CA VAL A 9 6.32 -2.11 -12.77
C VAL A 9 5.47 -1.19 -11.89
N VAL A 10 5.18 0.03 -12.37
CA VAL A 10 4.16 0.96 -11.84
C VAL A 10 2.72 0.49 -12.14
N GLY A 11 2.54 -0.77 -12.54
CA GLY A 11 1.26 -1.45 -12.70
C GLY A 11 1.10 -2.58 -11.68
N SER A 12 2.03 -3.54 -11.67
CA SER A 12 1.94 -4.73 -10.80
C SER A 12 2.62 -4.55 -9.44
N VAL A 13 3.80 -3.90 -9.40
CA VAL A 13 4.37 -3.45 -8.12
C VAL A 13 3.64 -2.20 -7.62
N ALA A 14 2.90 -1.48 -8.48
CA ALA A 14 1.83 -0.60 -7.98
C ALA A 14 0.66 -1.39 -7.38
N ILE A 15 0.06 -2.36 -8.06
CA ILE A 15 -1.08 -3.13 -7.49
C ILE A 15 -0.70 -3.90 -6.20
N VAL A 16 0.58 -4.16 -5.93
CA VAL A 16 1.08 -4.68 -4.64
C VAL A 16 1.58 -3.59 -3.68
N THR A 17 2.57 -2.75 -4.03
CA THR A 17 3.12 -1.73 -3.12
C THR A 17 2.22 -0.51 -3.01
N VAL A 18 1.63 -0.03 -4.11
CA VAL A 18 0.43 0.84 -4.03
C VAL A 18 -0.78 0.03 -3.54
N GLY A 19 -0.87 -1.29 -3.68
CA GLY A 19 -1.85 -2.11 -2.94
C GLY A 19 -1.72 -1.99 -1.40
N LEU A 20 -0.50 -1.76 -0.91
CA LEU A 20 -0.16 -1.61 0.51
C LEU A 20 -0.06 -0.13 0.94
N CYS A 21 0.17 0.82 0.01
CA CYS A 21 0.28 2.26 0.27
C CYS A 21 -0.98 3.06 -0.13
N THR A 22 -1.66 2.72 -1.24
CA THR A 22 -3.13 2.87 -1.34
C THR A 22 -3.88 1.79 -0.56
N GLY A 23 -3.15 0.95 0.18
CA GLY A 23 -3.57 0.43 1.48
C GLY A 23 -3.99 1.53 2.48
N LEU A 24 -3.71 2.81 2.24
CA LEU A 24 -4.37 3.92 2.95
C LEU A 24 -5.61 4.52 2.23
N VAL A 25 -6.00 4.01 1.05
CA VAL A 25 -6.92 4.70 0.11
C VAL A 25 -8.03 3.82 -0.52
N ALA A 26 -7.97 2.48 -0.48
CA ALA A 26 -8.95 1.57 -1.13
C ALA A 26 -9.55 0.49 -0.18
N PHE A 27 -10.88 0.38 0.01
CA PHE A 27 -11.59 -0.27 1.17
C PHE A 27 -12.65 -1.34 0.70
N TYR A 28 -12.29 -2.30 -0.18
CA TYR A 28 -13.14 -2.96 -1.23
C TYR A 28 -12.74 -4.45 -1.64
N ASN A 29 -13.42 -5.64 -1.89
CA ASN A 29 -14.76 -6.36 -1.82
C ASN A 29 -14.90 -7.54 -0.83
N GLY A 30 -16.05 -7.70 -0.15
CA GLY A 30 -16.46 -8.88 0.62
C GLY A 30 -16.63 -10.25 -0.08
N GLY A 31 -16.42 -11.31 0.74
CA GLY A 31 -16.86 -12.71 0.65
C GLY A 31 -16.27 -13.66 -0.42
N LEU A 32 -15.78 -14.88 -0.15
CA LEU A 32 -15.55 -15.74 1.04
C LEU A 32 -14.42 -16.77 0.61
N THR A 33 -13.92 -17.79 1.33
CA THR A 33 -14.44 -18.63 2.43
C THR A 33 -13.29 -19.31 3.24
N LEU A 34 -13.37 -19.25 4.58
CA LEU A 34 -12.74 -20.12 5.62
C LEU A 34 -11.28 -20.63 5.46
N MET A 35 -10.38 -20.16 6.36
CA MET A 35 -9.59 -20.99 7.31
C MET A 35 -8.59 -20.11 8.12
N SER A 36 -8.69 -20.12 9.47
CA SER A 36 -7.68 -19.66 10.47
C SER A 36 -7.16 -18.19 10.40
N SER A 37 -6.78 -17.51 11.49
CA SER A 37 -6.84 -17.76 12.95
C SER A 37 -7.08 -16.44 13.70
N ALA A 38 -7.44 -16.49 14.99
CA ALA A 38 -7.78 -15.29 15.80
C ALA A 38 -6.58 -14.45 16.30
N GLN A 39 -5.46 -14.50 15.58
CA GLN A 39 -4.26 -13.69 15.74
C GLN A 39 -3.77 -13.36 14.32
N GLY A 40 -3.22 -12.16 14.12
CA GLY A 40 -2.75 -11.70 12.82
C GLY A 40 -1.59 -12.54 12.24
N PRO A 41 -1.14 -12.23 11.01
CA PRO A 41 -0.09 -13.00 10.32
C PRO A 41 1.14 -13.28 11.19
N SER A 42 1.71 -14.48 11.09
CA SER A 42 2.95 -14.88 11.78
C SER A 42 4.12 -13.90 11.55
N GLU A 43 4.08 -13.24 10.41
CA GLU A 43 4.95 -12.20 9.89
C GLU A 43 4.94 -10.94 10.76
N LEU A 44 3.85 -10.65 11.49
CA LEU A 44 3.78 -9.54 12.46
C LEU A 44 4.87 -9.65 13.53
N ALA A 45 5.31 -10.87 13.87
CA ALA A 45 6.39 -11.10 14.83
C ALA A 45 7.78 -10.59 14.35
N TYR A 46 7.92 -10.25 13.07
CA TYR A 46 9.11 -9.60 12.50
C TYR A 46 8.95 -8.09 12.34
N LEU A 47 7.77 -7.52 12.53
CA LEU A 47 7.58 -6.07 12.41
C LEU A 47 7.98 -5.37 13.72
N PRO A 48 8.69 -4.24 13.70
CA PRO A 48 9.20 -3.64 14.91
C PRO A 48 8.09 -2.97 15.75
N ALA A 49 8.23 -2.99 17.08
CA ALA A 49 7.21 -2.48 18.00
C ALA A 49 6.91 -0.98 17.82
N ASN A 50 7.88 -0.19 17.31
CA ASN A 50 7.72 1.25 17.00
C ASN A 50 7.13 1.53 15.61
N ALA A 51 6.66 0.52 14.87
CA ALA A 51 5.99 0.71 13.59
C ALA A 51 4.84 1.71 13.70
N THR A 52 4.90 2.74 12.86
CA THR A 52 3.93 3.84 12.76
C THR A 52 2.76 3.47 11.85
N ALA A 53 3.03 2.62 10.85
CA ALA A 53 2.00 2.03 9.99
C ALA A 53 2.35 0.58 9.61
N VAL A 54 1.32 -0.19 9.28
CA VAL A 54 1.36 -1.57 8.81
C VAL A 54 0.35 -1.73 7.67
N ALA A 55 0.68 -2.55 6.68
CA ALA A 55 -0.29 -3.04 5.71
C ALA A 55 -0.09 -4.55 5.47
N TYR A 56 -1.15 -5.22 5.04
CA TYR A 56 -1.20 -6.65 4.73
C TYR A 56 -1.97 -6.85 3.42
N ALA A 57 -1.55 -7.83 2.60
CA ALA A 57 -2.32 -8.35 1.50
C ALA A 57 -2.17 -9.88 1.39
N ASN A 58 -3.28 -10.59 1.24
CA ASN A 58 -3.34 -11.96 0.74
C ASN A 58 -3.36 -11.90 -0.78
N VAL A 59 -2.20 -12.10 -1.42
CA VAL A 59 -2.06 -11.97 -2.87
C VAL A 59 -2.88 -13.04 -3.58
N ARG A 60 -2.99 -14.26 -3.02
CA ARG A 60 -3.81 -15.33 -3.61
C ARG A 60 -5.28 -14.96 -3.72
N ASP A 61 -5.89 -14.35 -2.69
CA ASP A 61 -7.30 -13.93 -2.77
C ASP A 61 -7.51 -12.91 -3.90
N VAL A 62 -6.68 -11.85 -3.90
CA VAL A 62 -6.74 -10.77 -4.89
C VAL A 62 -6.56 -11.32 -6.30
N MET A 63 -5.58 -12.21 -6.50
CA MET A 63 -5.23 -12.74 -7.82
C MET A 63 -6.24 -13.75 -8.37
N ASN A 64 -6.90 -14.53 -7.52
CA ASN A 64 -7.95 -15.46 -7.95
C ASN A 64 -9.33 -14.78 -8.15
N SER A 65 -9.52 -13.57 -7.62
CA SER A 65 -10.81 -12.86 -7.64
C SER A 65 -11.40 -12.65 -9.04
N GLU A 66 -12.73 -12.73 -9.16
CA GLU A 66 -13.45 -12.36 -10.39
C GLU A 66 -13.20 -10.88 -10.78
N PHE A 67 -12.94 -10.02 -9.79
CA PHE A 67 -12.60 -8.62 -10.01
C PHE A 67 -11.28 -8.48 -10.77
N ARG A 68 -10.22 -9.18 -10.35
CA ARG A 68 -8.93 -9.23 -11.07
C ARG A 68 -9.11 -9.79 -12.48
N GLN A 69 -9.97 -10.78 -12.67
CA GLN A 69 -10.26 -11.35 -13.99
C GLN A 69 -10.94 -10.35 -14.94
N LYS A 70 -12.01 -9.66 -14.49
CA LYS A 70 -12.68 -8.60 -15.26
C LYS A 70 -11.74 -7.40 -15.51
N LEU A 71 -10.94 -6.99 -14.52
CA LEU A 71 -9.93 -5.94 -14.67
C LEU A 71 -8.87 -6.29 -15.72
N ASN A 72 -8.42 -7.56 -15.78
CA ASN A 72 -7.49 -8.04 -16.81
C ASN A 72 -8.06 -7.98 -18.24
N GLN A 73 -9.39 -8.14 -18.38
CA GLN A 73 -10.07 -8.04 -19.67
C GLN A 73 -10.19 -6.58 -20.14
N ALA A 74 -10.41 -5.65 -19.21
CA ALA A 74 -10.45 -4.21 -19.49
C ALA A 74 -9.04 -3.60 -19.69
N ILE A 75 -8.04 -4.07 -18.93
CA ILE A 75 -6.66 -3.56 -18.93
C ILE A 75 -5.69 -4.77 -18.92
N PRO A 76 -5.26 -5.27 -20.10
CA PRO A 76 -4.36 -6.43 -20.19
C PRO A 76 -2.96 -6.16 -19.60
N THR A 77 -2.62 -6.87 -18.54
CA THR A 77 -1.34 -6.72 -17.80
C THR A 77 -0.36 -7.86 -18.11
N GLY A 78 0.06 -7.98 -19.38
CA GLY A 78 0.94 -9.06 -19.86
C GLY A 78 2.44 -8.79 -19.78
N GLU A 79 2.97 -7.93 -20.67
CA GLU A 79 4.39 -7.97 -21.09
C GLU A 79 5.42 -7.92 -19.93
N GLY A 80 5.26 -7.04 -18.95
CA GLY A 80 6.22 -6.91 -17.86
C GLY A 80 6.07 -7.96 -16.74
N ARG A 81 4.97 -8.72 -16.70
CA ARG A 81 4.86 -9.91 -15.83
C ARG A 81 5.83 -10.96 -16.33
N ASP A 82 5.82 -11.16 -17.65
CA ASP A 82 6.65 -12.14 -18.32
C ASP A 82 8.13 -11.69 -18.31
N GLU A 83 8.42 -10.39 -18.29
CA GLU A 83 9.76 -9.83 -18.03
C GLU A 83 10.21 -10.06 -16.57
N PHE A 84 9.37 -9.76 -15.57
CA PHE A 84 9.69 -10.01 -14.16
C PHE A 84 9.88 -11.49 -13.84
N LEU A 85 9.01 -12.37 -14.37
CA LEU A 85 9.12 -13.82 -14.28
C LEU A 85 10.42 -14.33 -14.92
N LYS A 86 10.79 -13.78 -16.09
CA LYS A 86 12.03 -14.12 -16.80
C LYS A 86 13.29 -13.65 -16.05
N GLU A 87 13.28 -12.47 -15.44
CA GLU A 87 14.43 -11.97 -14.68
C GLU A 87 14.56 -12.62 -13.30
N THR A 88 13.46 -12.81 -12.56
CA THR A 88 13.49 -13.26 -11.16
C THR A 88 13.25 -14.76 -10.97
N GLY A 89 12.54 -15.40 -11.89
CA GLY A 89 11.98 -16.75 -11.72
C GLY A 89 10.70 -16.81 -10.89
N ILE A 90 10.15 -15.67 -10.46
CA ILE A 90 8.97 -15.58 -9.59
C ILE A 90 7.74 -15.18 -10.40
N ASP A 91 6.68 -15.99 -10.38
CA ASP A 91 5.36 -15.57 -10.88
C ASP A 91 4.61 -14.85 -9.75
N ILE A 92 4.48 -13.52 -9.83
CA ILE A 92 3.74 -12.72 -8.83
C ILE A 92 2.31 -13.23 -8.64
N GLU A 93 1.68 -13.77 -9.69
CA GLU A 93 0.30 -14.21 -9.67
C GLU A 93 0.10 -15.58 -8.99
N ARG A 94 1.19 -16.31 -8.70
CA ARG A 94 1.16 -17.69 -8.19
C ARG A 94 2.08 -17.91 -7.00
N ASP A 95 3.32 -17.45 -7.07
CA ASP A 95 4.37 -17.81 -6.13
C ASP A 95 4.40 -16.89 -4.91
N ILE A 96 3.71 -15.75 -4.93
CA ILE A 96 3.51 -14.89 -3.75
C ILE A 96 2.18 -15.25 -3.08
N ASP A 97 2.24 -15.47 -1.77
CA ASP A 97 1.11 -15.90 -0.94
C ASP A 97 0.53 -14.72 -0.18
N THR A 98 1.37 -14.04 0.61
CA THR A 98 1.02 -12.86 1.41
C THR A 98 2.14 -11.83 1.32
N VAL A 99 1.78 -10.56 1.54
CA VAL A 99 2.74 -9.46 1.72
C VAL A 99 2.34 -8.67 2.96
N VAL A 100 3.31 -8.29 3.79
CA VAL A 100 3.12 -7.49 5.00
C VAL A 100 4.14 -6.36 5.02
N ALA A 101 3.69 -5.11 4.88
CA ALA A 101 4.54 -3.94 4.95
C ALA A 101 4.48 -3.29 6.34
N SER A 102 5.56 -2.66 6.78
CA SER A 102 5.54 -1.70 7.88
C SER A 102 6.44 -0.50 7.61
N MET A 103 6.12 0.61 8.28
CA MET A 103 6.87 1.86 8.20
C MET A 103 7.00 2.48 9.59
N SER A 104 8.18 2.98 9.92
CA SER A 104 8.40 3.87 11.07
C SER A 104 8.64 5.30 10.57
N ALA A 105 7.75 6.22 10.92
CA ALA A 105 7.92 7.63 10.59
C ALA A 105 9.08 8.25 11.37
N ALA A 106 9.33 7.81 12.62
CA ALA A 106 10.43 8.31 13.44
C ALA A 106 11.81 8.00 12.82
N GLU A 107 12.01 6.76 12.38
CA GLU A 107 13.28 6.31 11.77
C GLU A 107 13.40 6.69 10.27
N LYS A 108 12.27 7.06 9.62
CA LYS A 108 12.11 7.16 8.16
C LYS A 108 12.42 5.86 7.40
N GLU A 109 12.07 4.73 8.01
CA GLU A 109 12.38 3.40 7.49
C GLU A 109 11.13 2.57 7.18
N ALA A 110 11.24 1.66 6.21
CA ALA A 110 10.18 0.73 5.82
C ALA A 110 10.74 -0.66 5.50
N VAL A 111 9.98 -1.69 5.84
CA VAL A 111 10.29 -3.08 5.49
C VAL A 111 9.04 -3.79 5.00
N VAL A 112 9.18 -4.50 3.89
CA VAL A 112 8.16 -5.33 3.26
C VAL A 112 8.55 -6.79 3.42
N LEU A 113 7.69 -7.56 4.05
CA LEU A 113 7.80 -9.00 4.20
C LEU A 113 6.95 -9.67 3.12
N VAL A 114 7.54 -10.57 2.35
CA VAL A 114 6.87 -11.29 1.26
C VAL A 114 6.93 -12.78 1.58
N ARG A 115 5.78 -13.43 1.79
CA ARG A 115 5.70 -14.89 1.92
C ARG A 115 5.32 -15.51 0.59
N GLY A 116 5.91 -16.66 0.27
CA GLY A 116 5.72 -17.31 -1.01
C GLY A 116 6.66 -18.49 -1.26
N ARG A 117 6.79 -18.86 -2.54
CA ARG A 117 7.47 -20.07 -3.02
C ARG A 117 8.69 -19.68 -3.85
N PHE A 118 9.76 -19.30 -3.16
CA PHE A 118 10.93 -18.67 -3.77
C PHE A 118 12.09 -19.64 -4.01
N ASN A 119 12.72 -19.53 -5.19
CA ASN A 119 14.04 -20.11 -5.43
C ASN A 119 15.12 -19.19 -4.83
N GLU A 120 15.41 -19.37 -3.54
CA GLU A 120 16.34 -18.51 -2.79
C GLU A 120 17.71 -18.37 -3.49
N GLY A 121 18.26 -19.46 -4.03
CA GLY A 121 19.56 -19.45 -4.71
C GLY A 121 19.56 -18.66 -6.03
N GLN A 122 18.44 -18.65 -6.75
CA GLN A 122 18.28 -17.81 -7.95
C GLN A 122 18.18 -16.33 -7.58
N ILE A 123 17.39 -16.00 -6.54
CA ILE A 123 17.30 -14.62 -6.02
C ILE A 123 18.67 -14.14 -5.52
N GLU A 124 19.38 -14.94 -4.71
CA GLU A 124 20.72 -14.59 -4.20
C GLU A 124 21.71 -14.37 -5.36
N SER A 125 21.68 -15.20 -6.41
CA SER A 125 22.51 -15.02 -7.61
C SER A 125 22.22 -13.71 -8.35
N LEU A 126 20.94 -13.38 -8.54
CA LEU A 126 20.50 -12.17 -9.25
C LEU A 126 20.85 -10.88 -8.51
N LEU A 127 20.85 -10.91 -7.18
CA LEU A 127 21.25 -9.81 -6.31
C LEU A 127 22.78 -9.66 -6.29
N ARG A 128 23.54 -10.75 -6.15
CA ARG A 128 25.02 -10.76 -6.23
C ARG A 128 25.53 -10.21 -7.57
N GLN A 129 24.88 -10.55 -8.68
CA GLN A 129 25.16 -9.97 -10.01
C GLN A 129 24.99 -8.44 -10.08
N GLY A 130 24.22 -7.85 -9.16
CA GLY A 130 23.86 -6.44 -9.13
C GLY A 130 24.64 -5.61 -8.11
N THR A 131 25.87 -5.99 -7.75
CA THR A 131 26.68 -5.44 -6.63
C THR A 131 26.18 -5.81 -5.22
N GLY A 132 25.40 -6.88 -5.08
CA GLY A 132 24.90 -7.33 -3.78
C GLY A 132 25.92 -8.16 -2.99
N ASP A 133 26.37 -7.66 -1.85
CA ASP A 133 27.20 -8.40 -0.88
C ASP A 133 26.34 -9.21 0.09
N VAL A 134 26.84 -10.36 0.55
CA VAL A 134 26.07 -11.26 1.45
C VAL A 134 26.70 -11.33 2.82
N GLU A 135 25.98 -10.80 3.80
CA GLU A 135 26.27 -10.84 5.23
C GLU A 135 25.45 -11.96 5.90
N GLN A 136 25.92 -12.48 7.03
CA GLN A 136 25.11 -13.30 7.93
C GLN A 136 24.85 -12.54 9.23
N TYR A 137 23.58 -12.28 9.54
CA TYR A 137 23.14 -11.45 10.65
C TYR A 137 22.15 -12.23 11.53
N GLN A 138 22.46 -12.41 12.83
CA GLN A 138 21.70 -13.30 13.74
C GLN A 138 21.46 -14.72 13.16
N GLY A 139 22.39 -15.21 12.33
CA GLY A 139 22.26 -16.48 11.60
C GLY A 139 21.49 -16.40 10.27
N ILE A 140 20.69 -15.35 10.04
CA ILE A 140 19.94 -15.08 8.82
C ILE A 140 20.88 -14.60 7.70
N ARG A 141 20.65 -15.05 6.46
CA ARG A 141 21.36 -14.53 5.26
C ARG A 141 20.74 -13.21 4.83
N VAL A 142 21.55 -12.16 4.73
CA VAL A 142 21.15 -10.81 4.30
C VAL A 142 22.01 -10.40 3.11
N VAL A 143 21.38 -10.11 1.97
CA VAL A 143 22.02 -9.55 0.78
C VAL A 143 21.88 -8.04 0.84
N THR A 144 22.96 -7.33 1.21
CA THR A 144 23.03 -5.86 1.18
C THR A 144 23.38 -5.40 -0.24
N GLY A 145 23.40 -4.09 -0.50
CA GLY A 145 23.86 -3.55 -1.78
C GLY A 145 22.99 -3.94 -2.97
N ALA A 146 21.66 -3.95 -2.81
CA ALA A 146 20.72 -4.50 -3.78
C ALA A 146 19.99 -3.42 -4.65
N PRO A 147 20.63 -2.79 -5.65
CA PRO A 147 19.99 -1.77 -6.50
C PRO A 147 18.87 -2.33 -7.38
N LYS A 148 18.83 -3.65 -7.65
CA LYS A 148 17.66 -4.29 -8.27
C LYS A 148 16.43 -4.29 -7.35
N ALA A 149 16.61 -4.46 -6.03
CA ALA A 149 15.52 -4.35 -5.08
C ALA A 149 15.05 -2.88 -4.92
N GLN A 150 15.98 -1.92 -4.91
CA GLN A 150 15.67 -0.49 -5.00
C GLN A 150 14.82 -0.19 -6.25
N ALA A 151 15.25 -0.65 -7.43
CA ALA A 151 14.55 -0.42 -8.69
C ALA A 151 13.18 -1.12 -8.80
N MET A 152 12.96 -2.20 -8.04
CA MET A 152 11.64 -2.81 -7.88
C MET A 152 10.71 -1.96 -6.99
N ILE A 153 11.25 -1.28 -5.97
CA ILE A 153 10.48 -0.52 -4.98
C ILE A 153 10.14 0.91 -5.47
N ASP A 154 11.08 1.62 -6.11
CA ASP A 154 10.94 3.06 -6.37
C ASP A 154 9.77 3.44 -7.31
N GLY A 155 9.49 2.60 -8.31
CA GLY A 155 8.66 2.97 -9.46
C GLY A 155 9.37 3.97 -10.38
N ALA A 156 9.47 3.64 -11.67
CA ALA A 156 10.37 4.34 -12.60
C ALA A 156 9.88 5.74 -13.08
N ASP A 157 9.00 6.39 -12.32
CA ASP A 157 8.56 7.78 -12.48
C ASP A 157 8.80 8.66 -11.22
N GLY A 158 9.10 8.05 -10.05
CA GLY A 158 9.28 8.78 -8.79
C GLY A 158 7.98 9.30 -8.17
N SER A 159 6.89 8.53 -8.29
CA SER A 159 5.57 8.83 -7.71
C SER A 159 5.45 8.57 -6.20
N MET A 160 6.39 7.83 -5.59
CA MET A 160 6.53 7.79 -4.13
C MET A 160 6.90 9.18 -3.58
N PRO A 161 6.34 9.64 -2.45
CA PRO A 161 6.70 10.92 -1.85
C PRO A 161 8.21 11.03 -1.62
N ARG A 162 8.82 12.10 -2.15
CA ARG A 162 10.29 12.25 -2.19
C ARG A 162 10.94 12.29 -0.82
N ASP A 163 10.19 12.59 0.24
CA ASP A 163 10.69 12.69 1.61
C ASP A 163 10.76 11.34 2.34
N ILE A 164 10.09 10.32 1.78
CA ILE A 164 10.29 8.89 2.09
C ILE A 164 11.32 8.31 1.11
N ALA A 165 11.25 8.72 -0.16
CA ALA A 165 12.18 8.33 -1.22
C ALA A 165 13.37 9.30 -1.39
N ASN A 166 14.02 9.67 -0.28
CA ASN A 166 15.30 10.40 -0.28
C ASN A 166 16.42 9.47 0.23
N PRO A 167 16.91 8.53 -0.60
CA PRO A 167 17.92 7.55 -0.20
C PRO A 167 19.32 8.20 -0.08
N GLY A 168 19.49 9.04 0.93
CA GLY A 168 20.80 9.50 1.38
C GLY A 168 21.59 8.32 1.95
N GLU A 169 22.40 7.68 1.09
CA GLU A 169 23.37 6.60 1.39
C GLU A 169 22.76 5.30 1.95
N GLN A 170 21.46 5.25 2.26
CA GLN A 170 20.81 4.08 2.83
C GLN A 170 20.75 2.90 1.84
N THR A 171 21.61 1.93 2.10
CA THR A 171 21.71 0.70 1.32
C THR A 171 20.49 -0.18 1.52
N MET A 172 19.87 -0.65 0.43
CA MET A 172 18.79 -1.65 0.49
C MET A 172 19.32 -3.06 0.71
N SER A 173 18.53 -3.86 1.42
CA SER A 173 18.79 -5.28 1.69
C SER A 173 17.61 -6.18 1.33
N VAL A 174 17.93 -7.45 1.04
CA VAL A 174 16.99 -8.58 1.02
C VAL A 174 17.45 -9.62 2.04
N ALA A 175 16.58 -10.10 2.93
CA ALA A 175 16.92 -11.16 3.88
C ALA A 175 15.99 -12.38 3.76
N PHE A 176 16.56 -13.57 3.90
CA PHE A 176 15.86 -14.86 3.87
C PHE A 176 15.47 -15.27 5.31
N LEU A 177 14.36 -14.72 5.82
CA LEU A 177 13.96 -14.80 7.24
C LEU A 177 13.58 -16.21 7.70
N GLU A 178 12.78 -16.90 6.88
CA GLU A 178 12.33 -18.28 7.02
C GLU A 178 12.25 -18.87 5.59
N THR A 179 12.17 -20.19 5.43
CA THR A 179 11.91 -20.80 4.12
C THR A 179 10.62 -20.24 3.52
N GLY A 180 10.75 -19.57 2.36
CA GLY A 180 9.62 -18.90 1.72
C GLY A 180 9.16 -17.59 2.37
N LEU A 181 9.96 -16.96 3.23
CA LEU A 181 9.70 -15.61 3.77
C LEU A 181 10.90 -14.69 3.52
N LEU A 182 10.70 -13.67 2.69
CA LEU A 182 11.69 -12.64 2.38
C LEU A 182 11.37 -11.34 3.12
N ALA A 183 12.38 -10.64 3.63
CA ALA A 183 12.28 -9.23 3.99
C ALA A 183 13.01 -8.37 2.95
N ILE A 184 12.42 -7.25 2.57
CA ILE A 184 12.98 -6.28 1.62
C ILE A 184 12.78 -4.88 2.18
N GLY A 185 13.83 -4.06 2.23
CA GLY A 185 13.77 -2.70 2.81
C GLY A 185 15.16 -2.08 2.96
N GLN A 186 15.27 -0.97 3.68
CA GLN A 186 16.58 -0.44 4.06
C GLN A 186 17.32 -1.45 4.96
N THR A 187 18.64 -1.48 4.92
CA THR A 187 19.44 -2.47 5.66
C THR A 187 19.22 -2.40 7.17
N ALA A 188 19.01 -1.20 7.73
CA ALA A 188 18.61 -1.02 9.12
C ALA A 188 17.22 -1.63 9.40
N ALA A 189 16.25 -1.42 8.51
CA ALA A 189 14.87 -1.91 8.66
C ALA A 189 14.82 -3.44 8.65
N VAL A 190 15.55 -4.05 7.73
CA VAL A 190 15.69 -5.51 7.59
C VAL A 190 16.39 -6.13 8.80
N LYS A 191 17.45 -5.51 9.33
CA LYS A 191 18.13 -5.99 10.55
C LYS A 191 17.25 -5.83 11.79
N ARG A 192 16.61 -4.68 11.98
CA ARG A 192 15.66 -4.43 13.08
C ARG A 192 14.47 -5.39 13.04
N ALA A 193 14.01 -5.81 11.86
CA ALA A 193 12.96 -6.82 11.72
C ALA A 193 13.39 -8.21 12.22
N ILE A 194 14.65 -8.60 11.98
CA ILE A 194 15.24 -9.82 12.53
C ILE A 194 15.36 -9.71 14.05
N ASP A 195 15.88 -8.59 14.57
CA ASP A 195 16.01 -8.37 16.02
C ASP A 195 14.66 -8.35 16.75
N SER A 196 13.59 -7.82 16.15
CA SER A 196 12.23 -7.83 16.74
C SER A 196 11.64 -9.23 16.88
N LYS A 197 11.96 -10.16 15.95
CA LYS A 197 11.61 -11.58 16.09
C LYS A 197 12.43 -12.26 17.20
N VAL A 198 13.74 -11.99 17.26
CA VAL A 198 14.65 -12.62 18.23
C VAL A 198 14.41 -12.13 19.67
N SER A 199 14.15 -10.84 19.85
CA SER A 199 13.93 -10.21 21.17
C SER A 199 12.49 -10.33 21.69
N GLY A 200 11.54 -10.65 20.81
CA GLY A 200 10.10 -10.53 21.10
C GLY A 200 9.58 -9.09 21.16
N GLN A 201 10.42 -8.07 20.99
CA GLN A 201 10.02 -6.66 20.91
C GLN A 201 9.55 -6.31 19.49
N ASN A 202 8.45 -6.95 19.10
CA ASN A 202 7.78 -6.79 17.82
C ASN A 202 6.39 -6.19 18.00
N ILE A 203 5.70 -5.97 16.88
CA ILE A 203 4.45 -5.22 16.84
C ILE A 203 3.30 -5.84 17.62
N THR A 204 3.33 -7.15 17.94
CA THR A 204 2.27 -7.75 18.75
C THR A 204 2.28 -7.26 20.20
N THR A 205 3.34 -6.58 20.64
CA THR A 205 3.39 -5.87 21.93
C THR A 205 2.86 -4.43 21.87
N ASN A 206 2.61 -3.87 20.68
CA ASN A 206 2.09 -2.52 20.51
C ASN A 206 0.55 -2.52 20.67
N GLY A 207 0.08 -2.37 21.89
CA GLY A 207 -1.35 -2.42 22.23
C GLY A 207 -2.22 -1.38 21.51
N GLU A 208 -1.69 -0.20 21.17
CA GLU A 208 -2.45 0.81 20.42
C GLU A 208 -2.70 0.38 18.97
N LEU A 209 -1.65 -0.10 18.28
CA LEU A 209 -1.77 -0.56 16.90
C LEU A 209 -2.56 -1.87 16.83
N MET A 210 -2.28 -2.80 17.74
CA MET A 210 -2.95 -4.10 17.79
C MET A 210 -4.44 -4.00 18.15
N LYS A 211 -4.90 -2.92 18.81
CA LYS A 211 -6.35 -2.63 18.92
C LYS A 211 -7.00 -2.62 17.54
N TYR A 212 -6.45 -1.86 16.59
CA TYR A 212 -6.99 -1.79 15.23
C TYR A 212 -6.80 -3.11 14.48
N VAL A 213 -5.63 -3.75 14.57
CA VAL A 213 -5.39 -5.04 13.87
C VAL A 213 -6.30 -6.15 14.38
N ASN A 214 -6.66 -6.16 15.67
CA ASN A 214 -7.60 -7.12 16.25
C ASN A 214 -9.08 -6.76 15.98
N ASP A 215 -9.41 -5.49 15.75
CA ASP A 215 -10.74 -5.06 15.27
C ASP A 215 -11.01 -5.53 13.81
N ILE A 216 -9.97 -5.91 13.04
CA ILE A 216 -10.10 -6.41 11.67
C ILE A 216 -10.69 -7.82 11.67
N ARG A 217 -11.86 -7.96 11.05
CA ARG A 217 -12.56 -9.24 10.93
C ARG A 217 -11.77 -10.22 10.05
N GLY A 218 -11.77 -11.50 10.42
CA GLY A 218 -11.12 -12.54 9.61
C GLY A 218 -11.68 -12.59 8.18
N GLY A 219 -10.82 -12.92 7.21
CA GLY A 219 -11.17 -13.00 5.79
C GLY A 219 -11.03 -11.68 5.01
N GLN A 220 -10.47 -10.63 5.58
CA GLN A 220 -9.99 -9.49 4.79
C GLN A 220 -8.77 -9.90 3.95
N SER A 221 -8.80 -9.55 2.66
CA SER A 221 -7.82 -9.91 1.63
C SER A 221 -6.72 -8.86 1.52
N ALA A 222 -6.94 -7.63 1.99
CA ALA A 222 -5.88 -6.68 2.32
C ALA A 222 -6.35 -5.69 3.39
N TRP A 223 -5.46 -5.16 4.19
CA TRP A 223 -5.77 -4.15 5.21
C TRP A 223 -4.56 -3.28 5.53
N ALA A 224 -4.78 -2.15 6.21
CA ALA A 224 -3.72 -1.34 6.76
C ALA A 224 -4.15 -0.68 8.08
N VAL A 225 -3.17 -0.27 8.89
CA VAL A 225 -3.36 0.53 10.10
C VAL A 225 -2.21 1.53 10.17
N GLY A 226 -2.49 2.81 10.40
CA GLY A 226 -1.47 3.84 10.46
C GLY A 226 -1.79 5.01 11.38
N ARG A 227 -0.76 5.49 12.09
CA ARG A 227 -0.76 6.73 12.87
C ARG A 227 -0.63 7.96 11.96
N MET A 228 -1.77 8.57 11.68
CA MET A 228 -1.88 9.80 10.90
C MET A 228 -1.23 10.99 11.63
N ASP A 229 -1.22 11.00 12.96
CA ASP A 229 -0.56 12.04 13.77
C ASP A 229 0.97 12.03 13.60
N ALA A 230 1.60 10.86 13.73
CA ALA A 230 3.03 10.69 13.58
C ALA A 230 3.50 10.82 12.11
N MET A 231 2.67 10.45 11.13
CA MET A 231 2.97 10.70 9.71
C MET A 231 2.91 12.20 9.36
N LYS A 232 1.92 12.95 9.88
CA LYS A 232 1.84 14.42 9.70
C LYS A 232 3.09 15.15 10.22
N GLN A 233 3.67 14.70 11.33
CA GLN A 233 4.85 15.34 11.95
C GLN A 233 6.15 15.19 11.14
N GLN A 234 6.19 14.26 10.17
CA GLN A 234 7.40 13.92 9.41
C GLN A 234 7.31 14.31 7.91
N ALA A 235 6.13 14.77 7.46
CA ALA A 235 5.90 15.19 6.08
C ALA A 235 6.10 16.71 5.93
N ASP A 236 6.67 17.15 4.80
CA ASP A 236 6.87 18.58 4.48
C ASP A 236 5.55 19.26 4.05
N ILE A 237 4.61 19.34 4.98
CA ILE A 237 3.29 19.94 4.81
C ILE A 237 3.31 21.31 5.50
N SER A 238 2.97 22.37 4.76
CA SER A 238 2.94 23.72 5.33
C SER A 238 1.95 23.81 6.51
N GLU A 239 2.31 24.60 7.53
CA GLU A 239 1.51 24.76 8.76
C GLU A 239 0.05 25.15 8.46
N GLN A 240 -0.16 25.96 7.42
CA GLN A 240 -1.46 26.41 6.93
C GLN A 240 -2.37 25.26 6.49
N VAL A 241 -1.80 24.20 5.89
CA VAL A 241 -2.55 22.99 5.53
C VAL A 241 -2.76 22.12 6.77
N LEU A 242 -1.73 21.95 7.62
CA LEU A 242 -1.82 21.16 8.86
C LEU A 242 -2.92 21.67 9.80
N GLN A 243 -3.12 22.99 9.90
CA GLN A 243 -4.18 23.63 10.69
C GLN A 243 -5.61 23.31 10.18
N HIS A 244 -5.76 22.85 8.94
CA HIS A 244 -7.06 22.55 8.34
C HIS A 244 -7.32 21.05 8.14
N ILE A 245 -6.34 20.16 8.33
CA ILE A 245 -6.60 18.71 8.36
C ILE A 245 -7.20 18.34 9.72
N PRO A 246 -8.39 17.71 9.79
CA PRO A 246 -8.98 17.25 11.06
C PRO A 246 -8.01 16.44 11.93
N ALA A 247 -8.22 16.48 13.24
CA ALA A 247 -7.38 15.84 14.26
C ALA A 247 -7.56 14.30 14.32
N VAL A 248 -7.43 13.64 13.18
CA VAL A 248 -7.31 12.19 13.03
C VAL A 248 -5.98 11.73 13.63
N GLN A 249 -6.04 10.80 14.57
CA GLN A 249 -4.86 10.16 15.16
C GLN A 249 -4.52 8.88 14.41
N TRP A 250 -5.53 8.02 14.21
CA TRP A 250 -5.38 6.71 13.56
C TRP A 250 -6.29 6.60 12.35
N VAL A 251 -5.77 6.01 11.28
CA VAL A 251 -6.55 5.50 10.15
C VAL A 251 -6.37 3.99 10.08
N ALA A 252 -7.47 3.26 9.92
CA ALA A 252 -7.46 1.85 9.57
C ALA A 252 -8.13 1.66 8.21
N LEU A 253 -7.62 0.70 7.44
CA LEU A 253 -8.16 0.26 6.16
C LEU A 253 -8.50 -1.23 6.23
N THR A 254 -9.66 -1.68 5.73
CA THR A 254 -9.90 -3.08 5.40
C THR A 254 -10.51 -3.26 4.01
N THR A 255 -10.06 -4.31 3.33
CA THR A 255 -10.62 -4.85 2.09
C THR A 255 -10.75 -6.36 2.24
N GLN A 256 -11.73 -6.94 1.58
CA GLN A 256 -11.63 -8.31 1.07
C GLN A 256 -11.45 -8.19 -0.46
N ILE A 257 -11.23 -9.18 -1.33
CA ILE A 257 -11.42 -8.97 -2.79
C ILE A 257 -11.98 -10.23 -3.45
N ASN A 258 -13.27 -10.19 -3.84
CA ASN A 258 -13.91 -11.15 -4.72
C ASN A 258 -15.21 -10.59 -5.32
N GLY A 259 -15.59 -10.93 -6.56
CA GLY A 259 -16.92 -10.60 -7.13
C GLY A 259 -17.33 -9.12 -7.21
N GLY A 260 -16.46 -8.17 -6.91
CA GLY A 260 -16.79 -6.74 -6.76
C GLY A 260 -15.65 -5.98 -6.09
N VAL A 261 -15.99 -4.92 -5.35
CA VAL A 261 -15.13 -4.07 -4.49
C VAL A 261 -15.97 -3.12 -3.53
N THR A 262 -16.53 -3.14 -2.28
CA THR A 262 -16.86 -3.74 -0.92
C THR A 262 -15.92 -3.95 0.29
N GLY A 263 -16.20 -3.33 1.43
CA GLY A 263 -15.39 -3.54 2.63
C GLY A 263 -15.65 -2.47 3.65
N SER A 264 -14.61 -2.10 4.41
CA SER A 264 -14.70 -0.97 5.33
C SER A 264 -13.32 -0.04 5.42
N ILE A 265 -12.88 2.25 5.27
CA ILE A 265 -11.96 3.39 5.73
C ILE A 265 -12.47 3.91 7.09
N ARG A 266 -11.68 3.80 8.17
CA ARG A 266 -12.01 4.23 9.53
C ARG A 266 -10.97 5.23 10.03
N ALA A 267 -11.43 6.32 10.62
CA ALA A 267 -10.60 7.31 11.32
C ALA A 267 -11.05 7.42 12.79
N ASP A 268 -10.11 7.27 13.73
CA ASP A 268 -10.31 7.63 15.14
C ASP A 268 -9.62 9.00 15.39
N THR A 269 -10.36 9.97 15.91
CA THR A 269 -9.92 11.35 16.16
C THR A 269 -9.51 11.61 17.62
N LEU A 270 -8.83 12.74 17.85
CA LEU A 270 -8.44 13.23 19.18
C LEU A 270 -9.63 13.38 20.14
N ASP A 271 -10.76 13.89 19.63
CA ASP A 271 -11.98 14.17 20.40
C ASP A 271 -13.24 14.09 19.50
N ASP A 272 -14.41 14.17 20.13
CA ASP A 272 -15.72 14.02 19.46
C ASP A 272 -16.07 15.20 18.55
N ALA A 273 -15.52 16.40 18.81
CA ALA A 273 -15.76 17.59 17.96
C ALA A 273 -14.94 17.49 16.66
N ALA A 274 -13.69 17.01 16.74
CA ALA A 274 -12.90 16.65 15.58
C ALA A 274 -13.55 15.54 14.74
N ALA A 275 -14.26 14.60 15.38
CA ALA A 275 -15.04 13.58 14.68
C ALA A 275 -16.26 14.17 13.97
N GLU A 276 -17.04 15.05 14.61
CA GLU A 276 -18.21 15.65 13.96
C GLU A 276 -17.81 16.59 12.81
N ASN A 277 -16.74 17.39 12.98
CA ASN A 277 -16.16 18.18 11.89
C ASN A 277 -15.75 17.30 10.69
N LEU A 278 -15.15 16.13 10.93
CA LEU A 278 -14.81 15.18 9.87
C LEU A 278 -16.06 14.57 9.22
N ARG A 279 -17.10 14.24 10.02
CA ARG A 279 -18.40 13.78 9.49
C ARG A 279 -19.05 14.83 8.61
N ASP A 280 -19.02 16.11 8.99
CA ASP A 280 -19.61 17.20 8.19
C ASP A 280 -18.84 17.49 6.90
N VAL A 281 -17.51 17.42 6.92
CA VAL A 281 -16.70 17.47 5.67
C VAL A 281 -17.07 16.32 4.73
N ILE A 282 -17.23 15.10 5.24
CA ILE A 282 -17.64 13.93 4.43
C ILE A 282 -19.08 14.10 3.93
N ARG A 283 -20.03 14.49 4.78
CA ARG A 283 -21.44 14.77 4.40
C ARG A 283 -21.51 15.84 3.30
N GLY A 284 -20.76 16.92 3.44
CA GLY A 284 -20.69 18.01 2.45
C GLY A 284 -20.10 17.55 1.11
N GLY A 285 -18.98 16.81 1.14
CA GLY A 285 -18.38 16.22 -0.05
C GLY A 285 -19.32 15.25 -0.78
N LEU A 286 -20.03 14.38 -0.04
CA LEU A 286 -21.05 13.49 -0.59
C LEU A 286 -22.23 14.23 -1.21
N ALA A 287 -22.69 15.32 -0.58
CA ALA A 287 -23.77 16.16 -1.11
C ALA A 287 -23.35 16.88 -2.40
N MET A 288 -22.14 17.46 -2.43
CA MET A 288 -21.57 18.09 -3.63
C MET A 288 -21.37 17.07 -4.77
N GLY A 289 -20.84 15.88 -4.45
CA GLY A 289 -20.71 14.77 -5.41
C GLY A 289 -22.06 14.40 -6.01
N ARG A 290 -23.11 14.23 -5.19
CA ARG A 290 -24.46 13.91 -5.68
C ARG A 290 -25.05 15.01 -6.57
N LEU A 291 -24.79 16.28 -6.28
CA LEU A 291 -25.20 17.42 -7.11
C LEU A 291 -24.51 17.38 -8.49
N VAL A 292 -23.20 17.12 -8.53
CA VAL A 292 -22.44 17.01 -9.79
C VAL A 292 -22.82 15.72 -10.57
N SER A 293 -23.17 14.63 -9.88
CA SER A 293 -23.57 13.36 -10.51
C SER A 293 -24.92 13.39 -11.25
N GLY A 294 -25.64 14.51 -11.26
CA GLY A 294 -26.97 14.63 -11.85
C GLY A 294 -27.10 14.28 -13.34
N GLN A 295 -25.98 14.09 -14.05
CA GLN A 295 -25.93 13.67 -15.46
C GLN A 295 -25.26 12.30 -15.68
N ASP A 296 -24.64 11.68 -14.67
CA ASP A 296 -23.96 10.38 -14.78
C ASP A 296 -24.54 9.37 -13.78
N GLN A 297 -25.32 8.43 -14.32
CA GLN A 297 -25.95 7.35 -13.56
C GLN A 297 -24.92 6.37 -12.94
N LYS A 298 -23.78 6.13 -13.59
CA LYS A 298 -22.73 5.24 -13.05
C LYS A 298 -22.00 5.91 -11.89
N PHE A 299 -21.64 7.18 -12.02
CA PHE A 299 -21.02 7.95 -10.92
C PHE A 299 -21.99 8.10 -9.73
N LYS A 300 -23.29 8.29 -9.99
CA LYS A 300 -24.32 8.25 -8.94
C LYS A 300 -24.36 6.91 -8.19
N MET A 301 -24.33 5.77 -8.91
CA MET A 301 -24.31 4.44 -8.26
C MET A 301 -23.11 4.27 -7.33
N LEU A 302 -21.93 4.78 -7.71
CA LEU A 302 -20.75 4.76 -6.85
C LEU A 302 -20.94 5.63 -5.59
N LEU A 303 -21.53 6.82 -5.71
CA LEU A 303 -21.83 7.72 -4.58
C LEU A 303 -22.91 7.17 -3.63
N ASP A 304 -23.93 6.50 -4.18
CA ASP A 304 -25.00 5.89 -3.38
C ASP A 304 -24.57 4.57 -2.71
N SER A 305 -23.40 4.04 -3.08
CA SER A 305 -22.72 3.00 -2.32
C SER A 305 -22.12 3.50 -1.00
N LEU A 306 -21.82 4.81 -0.90
CA LEU A 306 -21.04 5.39 0.19
C LEU A 306 -21.90 5.58 1.45
N GLN A 307 -21.64 4.76 2.47
CA GLN A 307 -22.37 4.74 3.74
C GLN A 307 -21.43 5.17 4.88
N MET A 308 -21.69 6.34 5.45
CA MET A 308 -20.95 6.85 6.61
C MET A 308 -21.56 6.36 7.92
N SER A 309 -20.71 6.03 8.89
CA SER A 309 -21.06 5.50 10.21
C SER A 309 -20.03 5.94 11.27
N GLY A 310 -20.16 5.41 12.49
CA GLY A 310 -19.26 5.70 13.62
C GLY A 310 -19.85 6.66 14.64
N THR A 311 -19.36 6.58 15.88
CA THR A 311 -19.90 7.25 17.08
C THR A 311 -18.78 7.79 17.94
N GLY A 312 -19.02 8.88 18.68
CA GLY A 312 -17.98 9.54 19.49
C GLY A 312 -16.79 9.96 18.63
N LYS A 313 -15.59 9.52 18.99
CA LYS A 313 -14.33 9.81 18.27
C LYS A 313 -14.12 9.03 16.96
N THR A 314 -14.96 8.06 16.63
CA THR A 314 -14.78 7.21 15.44
C THR A 314 -15.67 7.65 14.28
N VAL A 315 -15.09 7.79 13.10
CA VAL A 315 -15.78 8.00 11.82
C VAL A 315 -15.40 6.86 10.87
N ALA A 316 -16.36 6.28 10.16
CA ALA A 316 -16.09 5.22 9.17
C ALA A 316 -16.94 5.38 7.91
N LEU A 317 -16.40 5.02 6.75
CA LEU A 317 -17.03 5.19 5.43
C LEU A 317 -17.05 3.86 4.66
N THR A 318 -18.00 2.98 4.98
CA THR A 318 -18.23 1.69 4.31
C THR A 318 -18.84 1.89 2.91
N PHE A 319 -18.49 1.07 1.92
CA PHE A 319 -18.93 1.31 0.54
C PHE A 319 -18.93 0.10 -0.41
N SER A 320 -19.41 0.26 -1.65
CA SER A 320 -19.63 -0.81 -2.65
C SER A 320 -19.49 -0.37 -4.12
N VAL A 321 -18.44 -0.83 -4.78
CA VAL A 321 -18.24 -0.86 -6.23
C VAL A 321 -18.52 -2.30 -6.69
N SER A 322 -19.34 -2.49 -7.72
CA SER A 322 -19.52 -3.82 -8.35
C SER A 322 -18.59 -3.93 -9.57
N PRO A 323 -18.34 -5.13 -10.14
CA PRO A 323 -17.42 -5.24 -11.27
C PRO A 323 -17.88 -4.46 -12.52
N GLU A 324 -19.17 -4.15 -12.63
CA GLU A 324 -19.79 -3.36 -13.71
C GLU A 324 -19.48 -1.86 -13.58
N MET A 325 -18.89 -1.45 -12.46
CA MET A 325 -18.34 -0.12 -12.23
C MET A 325 -16.82 -0.03 -12.53
N VAL A 326 -16.14 -1.14 -12.89
CA VAL A 326 -14.70 -1.16 -13.24
C VAL A 326 -14.37 -0.14 -14.33
N ASP A 327 -15.19 -0.07 -15.39
CA ASP A 327 -15.02 0.88 -16.49
C ASP A 327 -15.00 2.35 -16.01
N VAL A 328 -15.76 2.66 -14.96
CA VAL A 328 -15.87 4.01 -14.38
C VAL A 328 -14.56 4.39 -13.70
N LEU A 329 -14.03 3.48 -12.88
CA LEU A 329 -12.75 3.66 -12.20
C LEU A 329 -11.59 3.73 -13.20
N ALA A 330 -11.61 2.91 -14.24
CA ALA A 330 -10.63 2.95 -15.33
C ALA A 330 -10.66 4.30 -16.08
N GLY A 331 -11.85 4.84 -16.37
CA GLY A 331 -12.01 6.16 -16.98
C GLY A 331 -11.50 7.31 -16.08
N LEU A 332 -11.82 7.27 -14.78
CA LEU A 332 -11.35 8.26 -13.81
C LEU A 332 -9.82 8.23 -13.62
N ALA A 333 -9.20 7.05 -13.66
CA ALA A 333 -7.74 6.92 -13.64
C ALA A 333 -7.10 7.54 -14.90
N GLN A 334 -7.62 7.23 -16.09
CA GLN A 334 -7.12 7.78 -17.36
C GLN A 334 -7.26 9.31 -17.46
N LEU A 335 -8.31 9.90 -16.87
CA LEU A 335 -8.46 11.35 -16.77
C LEU A 335 -7.42 11.97 -15.82
N SER A 336 -7.02 11.25 -14.77
CA SER A 336 -6.04 11.73 -13.78
C SER A 336 -4.61 11.77 -14.34
N ASP A 337 -4.28 10.88 -15.28
CA ASP A 337 -2.99 10.88 -15.98
C ASP A 337 -2.84 12.04 -17.01
N MET A 338 -3.93 12.71 -17.41
CA MET A 338 -3.90 13.84 -18.33
C MET A 338 -3.42 15.14 -17.65
N LYS A 339 -2.14 15.17 -17.25
CA LYS A 339 -1.48 16.41 -16.84
C LYS A 339 -1.68 17.48 -17.93
N PRO A 340 -2.14 18.70 -17.57
CA PRO A 340 -2.30 19.77 -18.56
C PRO A 340 -0.96 20.09 -19.20
N LYS A 341 -0.94 20.24 -20.53
CA LYS A 341 0.27 20.72 -21.22
C LYS A 341 0.62 22.10 -20.65
N PRO A 342 1.89 22.36 -20.29
CA PRO A 342 2.30 23.70 -19.89
C PRO A 342 2.02 24.67 -21.05
N VAL A 343 1.34 25.77 -20.75
CA VAL A 343 1.08 26.83 -21.74
C VAL A 343 2.42 27.40 -22.17
N THR A 344 2.76 27.26 -23.45
CA THR A 344 3.97 27.84 -24.02
C THR A 344 3.77 29.35 -24.14
N THR A 345 4.17 30.09 -23.10
CA THR A 345 4.25 31.55 -23.14
C THR A 345 5.08 31.98 -24.34
N PRO A 346 4.58 32.83 -25.25
CA PRO A 346 5.35 33.31 -26.39
C PRO A 346 6.62 34.01 -25.94
N GLU A 347 7.75 33.66 -26.57
CA GLU A 347 9.04 34.28 -26.26
C GLU A 347 9.00 35.76 -26.64
N ALA A 348 9.22 36.64 -25.67
CA ALA A 348 9.16 38.08 -25.87
C ALA A 348 10.32 38.54 -26.77
N GLY A 349 10.00 38.87 -28.02
CA GLY A 349 10.99 39.22 -29.04
C GLY A 349 11.89 40.38 -28.60
N LYS A 350 13.21 40.18 -28.70
CA LYS A 350 14.19 41.24 -28.47
C LYS A 350 14.02 42.34 -29.51
N ILE A 351 13.70 43.54 -29.04
CA ILE A 351 13.81 44.77 -29.84
C ILE A 351 15.31 45.13 -29.89
N GLN A 352 15.80 45.48 -31.08
CA GLN A 352 17.13 46.08 -31.31
C GLN A 352 17.01 47.60 -31.39
#